data_AF-F6CYE9-F1
#
_entry.id   AF-F6CYE9-F1
#
_cell.length_a   1.000
_cell.length_b   1.000
_cell.length_c   1.000
_cell.angle_alpha   90.00
_cell.angle_beta   90.00
_cell.angle_gamma   90.00
#
_symmetry.space_group_name_H-M   'P 1'
#
loop_
_entity.id
_entity.type
_entity.pdbx_description
1 polymer ?
#
loop_
_entity_poly.entity_id
_entity_poly.type
_entity_poly.pdbx_seq_one_letter_code
_entity_poly.pdbx_strand_id
1 'polypeptide(L)'
;MSRYISPVLYVLLMLVGCMAFVSIAGVRVGIFEPLTGFSMVRESVYASLVLSVLAIVSLGACCKERNIGSQRFFFLVLIVSLVYSFMWIGFYLHRSDLPSINDISTDTEMPPAFLNVNFIRSSNENDLAYNPDWAPIQKKHYPNVKPVFTPESKQQVYYVVADLVQDRGWDVVAKYPAAGMIEATARTPIFGFRDDVVIRILQVDNDKVRIDMRSCSRVGRGDYGVNAQRIESFMTDLNTRLERSTMPKVNTVR
;
A
#
# COMPACT_ATOMS: atom_id res chain seq x y z
N MET A 1 13.68 -7.38 44.17
CA MET A 1 14.05 -6.60 42.96
C MET A 1 12.84 -6.35 42.06
N SER A 2 11.88 -7.27 42.00
CA SER A 2 10.68 -7.12 41.17
C SER A 2 9.90 -5.80 41.33
N ARG A 3 9.84 -5.20 42.54
CA ARG A 3 9.07 -3.97 42.82
C ARG A 3 9.52 -2.75 41.99
N TYR A 4 10.80 -2.69 41.59
CA TYR A 4 11.34 -1.61 40.76
C TYR A 4 11.35 -1.94 39.26
N ILE A 5 11.42 -3.23 38.92
CA ILE A 5 11.44 -3.71 37.52
C ILE A 5 10.07 -3.55 36.86
N SER A 6 8.98 -3.87 37.57
CA SER A 6 7.62 -3.81 36.99
C SER A 6 7.20 -2.40 36.54
N PRO A 7 7.41 -1.33 37.33
CA PRO A 7 7.13 0.04 36.86
C PRO A 7 7.96 0.45 35.64
N VAL A 8 9.24 0.07 35.57
CA VAL A 8 10.11 0.39 34.43
C VAL A 8 9.61 -0.29 33.16
N LEU A 9 9.32 -1.60 33.20
CA LEU A 9 8.79 -2.32 32.05
C LEU A 9 7.42 -1.79 31.61
N TYR A 10 6.58 -1.37 32.56
CA TYR A 10 5.29 -0.74 32.27
C TYR A 10 5.47 0.58 31.51
N VAL A 11 6.35 1.47 31.99
CA VAL A 11 6.63 2.75 31.33
C VAL A 11 7.22 2.52 29.94
N LEU A 12 8.16 1.59 29.78
CA LEU A 12 8.73 1.26 28.47
C LEU A 12 7.68 0.70 27.50
N LEU A 13 6.81 -0.20 27.97
CA LEU A 13 5.70 -0.71 27.17
C LEU A 13 4.77 0.42 26.70
N MET A 14 4.42 1.33 27.61
CA MET A 14 3.60 2.49 27.29
C MET A 14 4.28 3.41 26.26
N LEU A 15 5.59 3.68 26.41
CA LEU A 15 6.34 4.50 25.46
C LEU A 15 6.39 3.87 24.06
N VAL A 16 6.62 2.55 23.97
CA VAL A 16 6.58 1.82 22.70
C VAL A 16 5.19 1.92 22.06
N GLY A 17 4.13 1.71 22.84
CA GLY A 17 2.75 1.83 22.37
C GLY A 17 2.42 3.25 21.91
N CYS A 18 2.81 4.27 22.67
CA CYS A 18 2.62 5.68 22.31
C CYS A 18 3.38 6.04 21.02
N MET A 19 4.61 5.58 20.86
CA MET A 19 5.39 5.82 19.64
C MET A 19 4.72 5.17 18.40
N ALA A 20 4.26 3.92 18.52
CA ALA A 20 3.52 3.24 17.45
C ALA A 20 2.18 3.93 17.13
N PHE A 21 1.48 4.44 18.15
CA PHE A 21 0.23 5.16 17.95
C PHE A 21 0.46 6.54 17.31
N VAL A 22 1.38 7.34 17.86
CA VAL A 22 1.70 8.69 17.40
C VAL A 22 2.24 8.68 15.97
N SER A 23 3.01 7.66 15.59
CA SER A 23 3.51 7.52 14.22
C SER A 23 2.39 7.36 13.19
N ILE A 24 1.42 6.47 13.43
CA ILE A 24 0.29 6.26 12.52
C ILE A 24 -0.68 7.45 12.59
N ALA A 25 -1.07 7.85 13.80
CA ALA A 25 -2.02 8.95 14.01
C ALA A 25 -1.48 10.26 13.44
N GLY A 26 -0.20 10.57 13.68
CA GLY A 26 0.47 11.77 13.18
C GLY A 26 0.47 11.87 11.66
N VAL A 27 0.65 10.75 10.96
CA VAL A 27 0.51 10.70 9.49
C VAL A 27 -0.94 10.95 9.06
N ARG A 28 -1.92 10.40 9.78
CA ARG A 28 -3.35 10.56 9.44
C ARG A 28 -3.89 11.95 9.65
N VAL A 29 -3.41 12.65 10.66
CA VAL A 29 -3.76 14.06 10.89
C VAL A 29 -2.88 15.03 10.10
N GLY A 30 -1.94 14.52 9.28
CA GLY A 30 -1.08 15.33 8.41
C GLY A 30 0.06 16.05 9.13
N ILE A 31 0.40 15.65 10.36
CA ILE A 31 1.55 16.17 11.11
C ILE A 31 2.86 15.59 10.57
N PHE A 32 2.86 14.31 10.19
CA PHE A 32 4.04 13.62 9.68
C PHE A 32 3.88 13.23 8.21
N GLU A 33 4.99 13.28 7.47
CA GLU A 33 5.07 12.63 6.17
C GLU A 33 4.93 11.10 6.31
N PRO A 34 4.32 10.42 5.33
CA PRO A 34 4.14 8.96 5.37
C PRO A 34 5.43 8.16 5.62
N LEU A 35 6.55 8.57 5.02
CA LEU A 35 7.85 7.90 5.22
C LEU A 35 8.35 8.03 6.67
N THR A 36 8.16 9.20 7.29
CA THR A 36 8.56 9.46 8.67
C THR A 36 7.76 8.58 9.62
N GLY A 37 6.42 8.55 9.49
CA GLY A 37 5.59 7.67 10.31
C GLY A 37 5.94 6.19 10.14
N PHE A 38 6.24 5.76 8.90
CA PHE A 38 6.69 4.39 8.64
C PHE A 38 8.05 4.09 9.31
N SER A 39 9.01 5.02 9.28
CA SER A 39 10.30 4.86 9.99
C SER A 39 10.10 4.78 11.51
N MET A 40 9.23 5.62 12.07
CA MET A 40 8.94 5.60 13.51
C MET A 40 8.34 4.26 13.96
N VAL A 41 7.47 3.65 13.15
CA VAL A 41 6.98 2.29 13.42
C VAL A 41 8.11 1.26 13.39
N ARG A 42 9.04 1.37 12.44
CA ARG A 42 10.22 0.50 12.40
C ARG A 42 11.08 0.66 13.65
N GLU A 43 11.30 1.89 14.11
CA GLU A 43 12.03 2.20 15.34
C GLU A 43 11.32 1.66 16.58
N SER A 44 9.98 1.75 16.64
CA SER A 44 9.20 1.15 17.72
C SER A 44 9.26 -0.38 17.75
N VAL A 45 9.43 -1.03 16.59
CA VAL A 45 9.68 -2.47 16.52
C VAL A 45 11.03 -2.84 17.15
N TYR A 46 12.11 -2.07 16.87
CA TYR A 46 13.40 -2.29 17.52
C TYR A 46 13.32 -2.08 19.04
N ALA A 47 12.64 -1.03 19.49
CA ALA A 47 12.41 -0.79 20.91
C ALA A 47 11.60 -1.92 21.57
N SER A 48 10.59 -2.45 20.87
CA SER A 48 9.79 -3.59 21.34
C SER A 48 10.61 -4.88 21.45
N LEU A 49 11.57 -5.11 20.55
CA LEU A 49 12.49 -6.25 20.65
C LEU A 49 13.40 -6.13 21.88
N VAL A 50 13.94 -4.93 22.15
CA VAL A 50 14.70 -4.67 23.39
C VAL A 50 13.83 -4.89 24.62
N LEU A 51 12.58 -4.42 24.61
CA LEU A 51 11.61 -4.65 25.68
C LEU A 51 11.35 -6.14 25.91
N SER A 52 11.27 -6.92 24.83
CA SER A 52 11.10 -8.38 24.89
C SER A 52 12.30 -9.05 25.58
N VAL A 53 13.53 -8.65 25.24
CA VAL A 53 14.75 -9.15 25.89
C VAL A 53 14.78 -8.77 27.38
N LEU A 54 14.43 -7.53 27.73
CA LEU A 54 14.34 -7.09 29.13
C LEU A 54 13.30 -7.88 29.91
N ALA A 55 12.16 -8.22 29.31
CA ALA A 55 11.14 -9.06 29.93
C ALA A 55 11.65 -10.49 30.19
N ILE A 56 12.39 -11.08 29.25
CA ILE A 56 13.03 -12.40 29.42
C ILE A 56 14.06 -12.37 30.56
N VAL A 57 14.94 -11.36 30.57
CA VAL A 57 15.94 -11.20 31.65
C VAL A 57 15.25 -11.01 33.00
N SER A 58 14.16 -10.24 33.04
CA SER A 58 13.38 -10.00 34.26
C SER A 58 12.71 -11.27 34.77
N LEU A 59 12.17 -12.11 33.88
CA LEU A 59 11.65 -13.44 34.23
C LEU A 59 12.76 -14.30 34.85
N GLY A 60 13.92 -14.39 34.20
CA GLY A 60 15.08 -15.17 34.67
C GLY A 60 15.62 -14.71 36.03
N ALA A 61 15.83 -13.40 36.20
CA ALA A 61 16.35 -12.81 37.43
C ALA A 61 15.37 -12.94 38.60
N CYS A 62 14.06 -12.88 38.33
CA CYS A 62 13.01 -13.01 39.34
C CYS A 62 12.46 -14.44 39.46
N CYS A 63 13.05 -15.46 38.81
CA CYS A 63 12.60 -16.85 38.93
C CYS A 63 12.57 -17.35 40.38
N LYS A 64 13.49 -16.87 41.23
CA LYS A 64 13.55 -17.22 42.65
C LYS A 64 12.60 -16.40 43.53
N GLU A 65 12.14 -15.25 43.05
CA GLU A 65 11.15 -14.43 43.77
C GLU A 65 9.75 -15.04 43.55
N ARG A 66 9.10 -15.52 44.63
CA ARG A 66 7.79 -16.19 44.59
C ARG A 66 6.59 -15.27 44.30
N ASN A 67 6.82 -14.10 43.70
CA ASN A 67 5.77 -13.12 43.40
C ASN A 67 5.09 -13.43 42.06
N ILE A 68 3.99 -14.19 42.14
CA ILE A 68 3.19 -14.63 40.99
C ILE A 68 2.65 -13.44 40.17
N GLY A 69 2.28 -12.33 40.82
CA GLY A 69 1.74 -11.15 40.14
C GLY A 69 2.74 -10.53 39.17
N SER A 70 3.97 -10.35 39.62
CA SER A 70 5.04 -9.79 38.79
C SER A 70 5.48 -10.72 37.67
N GLN A 71 5.53 -12.03 37.92
CA GLN A 71 5.85 -13.02 36.88
C GLN A 71 4.80 -13.01 35.76
N ARG A 72 3.51 -12.95 36.11
CA ARG A 72 2.41 -12.80 35.13
C ARG A 72 2.53 -11.52 34.32
N PHE A 73 2.89 -10.41 34.98
CA PHE A 73 3.11 -9.13 34.30
C PHE A 73 4.28 -9.18 33.31
N PHE A 74 5.43 -9.74 33.70
CA PHE A 74 6.59 -9.87 32.79
C PHE A 74 6.26 -10.76 31.59
N PHE A 75 5.52 -11.85 31.82
CA PHE A 75 5.04 -12.71 30.74
C PHE A 75 4.09 -11.96 29.79
N LEU A 76 3.17 -11.16 30.32
CA LEU A 76 2.29 -10.31 29.51
C LEU A 76 3.08 -9.33 28.65
N VAL A 77 4.04 -8.60 29.25
CA VAL A 77 4.90 -7.66 28.52
C VAL A 77 5.61 -8.37 27.37
N LEU A 78 6.19 -9.55 27.64
CA LEU A 78 6.88 -10.36 26.65
C LEU A 78 5.96 -10.78 25.49
N ILE A 79 4.75 -11.27 25.79
CA ILE A 79 3.81 -11.71 24.76
C ILE A 79 3.37 -10.51 23.91
N VAL A 80 3.01 -9.39 24.52
CA VAL A 80 2.55 -8.20 23.79
C VAL A 80 3.66 -7.66 22.89
N SER A 81 4.89 -7.53 23.42
CA SER A 81 6.02 -6.99 22.66
C SER A 81 6.43 -7.93 21.51
N LEU A 82 6.42 -9.25 21.74
CA LEU A 82 6.73 -10.23 20.68
C LEU A 82 5.65 -10.26 19.60
N VAL A 83 4.36 -10.29 19.96
CA VAL A 83 3.26 -10.30 18.98
C VAL A 83 3.34 -9.06 18.10
N TYR A 84 3.55 -7.88 18.70
CA TYR A 84 3.73 -6.64 17.96
C TYR A 84 4.94 -6.69 17.01
N SER A 85 6.11 -7.09 17.51
CA SER A 85 7.34 -7.18 16.71
C SER A 85 7.23 -8.22 15.59
N PHE A 86 6.70 -9.41 15.87
CA PHE A 86 6.53 -10.47 14.86
C PHE A 86 5.56 -10.07 13.75
N MET A 87 4.47 -9.36 14.07
CA MET A 87 3.53 -8.88 13.06
C MET A 87 4.23 -7.98 12.01
N TRP A 88 5.03 -7.00 12.46
CA TRP A 88 5.74 -6.08 11.56
C TRP A 88 6.94 -6.72 10.86
N ILE A 89 7.68 -7.59 11.54
CA ILE A 89 8.79 -8.34 10.93
C ILE A 89 8.24 -9.28 9.85
N GLY A 90 7.14 -9.98 10.11
CA GLY A 90 6.48 -10.83 9.12
C GLY A 90 6.03 -10.06 7.87
N PHE A 91 5.44 -8.88 8.06
CA PHE A 91 5.12 -7.97 6.97
C PHE A 91 6.36 -7.59 6.13
N TYR A 92 7.48 -7.28 6.78
CA TYR A 92 8.71 -6.89 6.09
C TYR A 92 9.35 -8.06 5.34
N LEU A 93 9.47 -9.22 5.99
CA LEU A 93 10.06 -10.42 5.39
C LEU A 93 9.25 -10.94 4.21
N HIS A 94 7.92 -10.90 4.29
CA HIS A 94 7.07 -11.32 3.17
C HIS A 94 7.27 -10.46 1.91
N ARG A 95 7.79 -9.24 2.07
CA ARG A 95 7.97 -8.28 1.00
C ARG A 95 9.42 -7.90 0.74
N SER A 96 10.38 -8.51 1.43
CA SER A 96 11.81 -8.21 1.26
C SER A 96 12.37 -8.69 -0.07
N ASP A 97 11.76 -9.72 -0.66
CA ASP A 97 12.19 -10.31 -1.92
C ASP A 97 11.61 -9.58 -3.15
N LEU A 98 10.79 -8.56 -2.91
CA LEU A 98 10.22 -7.74 -3.97
C LEU A 98 11.24 -6.73 -4.50
N PRO A 99 11.21 -6.44 -5.82
CA PRO A 99 12.12 -5.49 -6.41
C PRO A 99 11.86 -4.08 -5.87
N SER A 100 12.93 -3.30 -5.68
CA SER A 100 12.85 -1.88 -5.35
C SER A 100 12.51 -1.05 -6.59
N ILE A 101 11.30 -1.23 -7.10
CA ILE A 101 10.70 -0.41 -8.16
C ILE A 101 9.40 0.21 -7.64
N ASN A 102 9.07 1.41 -8.10
CA ASN A 102 7.96 2.20 -7.59
C ASN A 102 7.05 2.75 -8.69
N ASP A 103 7.29 2.34 -9.93
CA ASP A 103 6.52 2.70 -11.11
C ASP A 103 6.27 1.44 -11.93
N ILE A 104 4.99 1.10 -12.07
CA ILE A 104 4.53 -0.12 -12.72
C ILE A 104 3.52 0.26 -13.80
N SER A 105 3.68 -0.31 -14.99
CA SER A 105 2.79 -0.05 -16.13
C SER A 105 2.37 -1.35 -16.82
N THR A 106 1.12 -1.46 -17.26
CA THR A 106 0.68 -2.57 -18.13
C THR A 106 1.30 -2.52 -19.52
N ASP A 107 1.73 -1.33 -19.95
CA ASP A 107 2.48 -1.11 -21.19
C ASP A 107 3.87 -0.58 -20.82
N THR A 108 4.89 -1.43 -20.84
CA THR A 108 6.26 -1.01 -20.50
C THR A 108 7.02 -0.45 -21.70
N GLU A 109 6.50 -0.62 -22.92
CA GLU A 109 7.10 -0.10 -24.15
C GLU A 109 6.65 1.33 -24.43
N MET A 110 5.36 1.60 -24.26
CA MET A 110 4.75 2.93 -24.35
C MET A 110 3.86 3.20 -23.12
N PRO A 111 4.46 3.43 -21.94
CA PRO A 111 3.71 3.69 -20.72
C PRO A 111 2.73 4.87 -20.86
N PRO A 112 1.52 4.77 -20.31
CA PRO A 112 0.65 5.92 -20.17
C PRO A 112 1.38 7.10 -19.49
N ALA A 113 1.31 8.27 -20.11
CA ALA A 113 1.97 9.48 -19.64
C ALA A 113 1.04 10.29 -18.73
N PHE A 114 1.60 10.88 -17.69
CA PHE A 114 0.90 11.81 -16.82
C PHE A 114 0.93 13.22 -17.41
N LEU A 115 -0.23 13.87 -17.51
CA LEU A 115 -0.37 15.23 -18.02
C LEU A 115 -0.49 16.26 -16.90
N ASN A 116 -1.27 15.98 -15.85
CA ASN A 116 -1.52 16.96 -14.78
C ASN A 116 -0.83 16.63 -13.46
N VAL A 117 -0.55 15.35 -13.21
CA VAL A 117 0.11 14.92 -11.98
C VAL A 117 1.44 15.66 -11.74
N ASN A 118 2.15 16.07 -12.81
CA ASN A 118 3.39 16.84 -12.67
C ASN A 118 3.19 18.14 -11.88
N PHE A 119 2.03 18.79 -12.02
CA PHE A 119 1.78 20.11 -11.43
C PHE A 119 1.37 20.01 -9.95
N ILE A 120 0.99 18.82 -9.48
CA ILE A 120 0.56 18.56 -8.10
C ILE A 120 1.58 17.72 -7.31
N ARG A 121 2.70 17.33 -7.93
CA ARG A 121 3.83 16.72 -7.24
C ARG A 121 4.77 17.80 -6.71
N SER A 122 5.29 17.55 -5.51
CA SER A 122 6.35 18.37 -4.94
C SER A 122 7.69 17.99 -5.55
N SER A 123 8.65 18.92 -5.58
CA SER A 123 9.99 18.68 -6.16
C SER A 123 10.83 17.63 -5.42
N ASN A 124 10.45 17.25 -4.21
CA ASN A 124 11.09 16.19 -3.40
C ASN A 124 10.46 14.81 -3.62
N GLU A 125 9.36 14.73 -4.38
CA GLU A 125 8.72 13.47 -4.74
C GLU A 125 9.42 12.84 -5.96
N ASN A 126 9.22 11.54 -6.16
CA ASN A 126 9.80 10.80 -7.27
C ASN A 126 9.40 11.42 -8.62
N ASP A 127 10.30 11.33 -9.60
CA ASP A 127 10.03 11.75 -10.97
C ASP A 127 8.94 10.88 -11.62
N LEU A 128 8.27 11.44 -12.62
CA LEU A 128 7.28 10.80 -13.49
C LEU A 128 7.90 10.24 -14.77
N ALA A 129 9.17 10.51 -15.05
CA ALA A 129 9.90 9.88 -16.14
C ALA A 129 10.00 8.36 -15.90
N TYR A 130 9.42 7.56 -16.82
CA TYR A 130 9.44 6.10 -16.71
C TYR A 130 10.86 5.57 -16.96
N ASN A 131 11.34 4.70 -16.07
CA ASN A 131 12.63 4.04 -16.25
C ASN A 131 12.47 2.74 -17.07
N PRO A 132 12.99 2.67 -18.32
CA PRO A 132 12.86 1.47 -19.15
C PRO A 132 13.60 0.25 -18.58
N ASP A 133 14.64 0.45 -17.75
CA ASP A 133 15.39 -0.65 -17.13
C ASP A 133 14.54 -1.45 -16.14
N TRP A 134 13.40 -0.91 -15.69
CA TRP A 134 12.47 -1.60 -14.81
C TRP A 134 11.57 -2.59 -15.53
N ALA A 135 11.38 -2.46 -16.85
CA ALA A 135 10.54 -3.35 -17.64
C ALA A 135 10.90 -4.85 -17.48
N PRO A 136 12.16 -5.29 -17.63
CA PRO A 136 12.53 -6.70 -17.43
C PRO A 136 12.34 -7.16 -15.97
N ILE A 137 12.58 -6.28 -14.99
CA ILE A 137 12.42 -6.57 -13.56
C ILE A 137 10.92 -6.76 -13.25
N GLN A 138 10.07 -5.84 -13.71
CA GLN A 138 8.63 -5.93 -13.58
C GLN A 138 8.10 -7.21 -14.22
N LYS A 139 8.55 -7.55 -15.45
CA LYS A 139 8.11 -8.76 -16.14
C LYS A 139 8.44 -10.04 -15.36
N LYS A 140 9.57 -10.07 -14.65
CA LYS A 140 9.98 -11.20 -13.82
C LYS A 140 9.15 -11.33 -12.53
N HIS A 141 8.92 -10.22 -11.83
CA HIS A 141 8.30 -10.24 -10.50
C HIS A 141 6.77 -10.05 -10.52
N TYR A 142 6.23 -9.39 -11.55
CA TYR A 142 4.83 -9.02 -11.69
C TYR A 142 4.27 -9.41 -13.07
N PRO A 143 4.31 -10.72 -13.45
CA PRO A 143 3.91 -11.17 -14.78
C PRO A 143 2.41 -11.01 -15.08
N ASN A 144 1.57 -10.78 -14.05
CA ASN A 144 0.12 -10.65 -14.20
C ASN A 144 -0.34 -9.20 -14.42
N VAL A 145 0.56 -8.22 -14.30
CA VAL A 145 0.30 -6.83 -14.67
C VAL A 145 0.19 -6.74 -16.20
N LYS A 146 -1.06 -6.78 -16.70
CA LYS A 146 -1.37 -6.83 -18.14
C LYS A 146 -2.51 -5.88 -18.47
N PRO A 147 -2.58 -5.39 -19.73
CA PRO A 147 -3.72 -4.60 -20.18
C PRO A 147 -4.97 -5.46 -20.29
N VAL A 148 -6.12 -4.79 -20.21
CA VAL A 148 -7.43 -5.37 -20.52
C VAL A 148 -7.79 -5.12 -21.98
N PHE A 149 -8.43 -6.10 -22.62
CA PHE A 149 -9.00 -5.95 -23.95
C PHE A 149 -10.50 -6.27 -23.90
N THR A 150 -11.31 -5.50 -24.61
CA THR A 150 -12.76 -5.68 -24.65
C THR A 150 -13.34 -5.29 -26.01
N PRO A 151 -14.43 -5.94 -26.47
CA PRO A 151 -15.15 -5.54 -27.67
C PRO A 151 -16.10 -4.35 -27.45
N GLU A 152 -16.28 -3.91 -26.21
CA GLU A 152 -17.12 -2.77 -25.87
C GLU A 152 -16.61 -1.46 -26.51
N SER A 153 -17.53 -0.52 -26.76
CA SER A 153 -17.16 0.79 -27.32
C SER A 153 -16.24 1.58 -26.37
N LYS A 154 -15.30 2.36 -26.93
CA LYS A 154 -14.39 3.22 -26.16
C LYS A 154 -15.13 4.12 -25.16
N GLN A 155 -16.30 4.64 -25.55
CA GLN A 155 -17.11 5.51 -24.71
C GLN A 155 -17.70 4.74 -23.51
N GLN A 156 -18.24 3.55 -23.73
CA GLN A 156 -18.77 2.70 -22.66
C GLN A 156 -17.66 2.32 -21.66
N VAL A 157 -16.50 1.88 -22.19
CA VAL A 157 -15.33 1.56 -21.36
C VAL A 157 -14.90 2.75 -20.52
N TYR A 158 -14.87 3.95 -21.10
CA TYR A 158 -14.53 5.17 -20.35
C TYR A 158 -15.44 5.41 -19.15
N TYR A 159 -16.76 5.26 -19.32
CA TYR A 159 -17.70 5.42 -18.21
C TYR A 159 -17.48 4.37 -17.11
N VAL A 160 -17.28 3.10 -17.48
CA VAL A 160 -17.01 2.03 -16.51
C VAL A 160 -15.70 2.27 -15.75
N VAL A 161 -14.65 2.71 -16.44
CA VAL A 161 -13.37 3.06 -15.80
C VAL A 161 -13.54 4.25 -14.86
N ALA A 162 -14.24 5.31 -15.30
CA ALA A 162 -14.46 6.50 -14.48
C ALA A 162 -15.27 6.20 -13.21
N ASP A 163 -16.28 5.34 -13.32
CA ASP A 163 -17.10 4.85 -12.22
C ASP A 163 -16.29 3.99 -11.25
N LEU A 164 -15.48 3.05 -11.75
CA LEU A 164 -14.61 2.22 -10.91
C LEU A 164 -13.55 3.05 -10.16
N VAL A 165 -12.98 4.08 -10.78
CA VAL A 165 -12.06 5.03 -10.12
C VAL A 165 -12.76 5.75 -8.97
N GLN A 166 -14.00 6.17 -9.18
CA GLN A 166 -14.81 6.85 -8.16
C GLN A 166 -15.19 5.90 -7.01
N ASP A 167 -15.62 4.67 -7.32
CA ASP A 167 -15.96 3.65 -6.32
C ASP A 167 -14.77 3.26 -5.43
N ARG A 168 -13.56 3.30 -5.98
CA ARG A 168 -12.33 3.09 -5.21
C ARG A 168 -11.92 4.29 -4.35
N GLY A 169 -12.67 5.40 -4.41
CA GLY A 169 -12.41 6.60 -3.64
C GLY A 169 -11.06 7.24 -3.96
N TRP A 170 -10.57 7.10 -5.20
CA TRP A 170 -9.33 7.75 -5.63
C TRP A 170 -9.56 9.24 -5.89
N ASP A 171 -8.58 10.06 -5.53
CA ASP A 171 -8.62 11.50 -5.73
C ASP A 171 -8.45 11.78 -7.23
N VAL A 172 -9.54 12.04 -7.97
CA VAL A 172 -9.47 12.32 -9.42
C VAL A 172 -8.73 13.63 -9.66
N VAL A 173 -7.64 13.57 -10.43
CA VAL A 173 -6.84 14.73 -10.82
C VAL A 173 -7.35 15.33 -12.13
N ALA A 174 -7.57 14.49 -13.14
CA ALA A 174 -8.04 14.93 -14.44
C ALA A 174 -8.82 13.83 -15.18
N LYS A 175 -9.76 14.26 -16.02
CA LYS A 175 -10.59 13.40 -16.88
C LYS A 175 -10.58 13.95 -18.31
N TYR A 176 -10.19 13.10 -19.25
CA TYR A 176 -10.16 13.41 -20.68
C TYR A 176 -10.98 12.39 -21.50
N PRO A 177 -12.32 12.52 -21.55
CA PRO A 177 -13.18 11.56 -22.24
C PRO A 177 -12.82 11.36 -23.71
N ALA A 178 -12.56 12.45 -24.45
CA ALA A 178 -12.21 12.39 -25.87
C ALA A 178 -10.87 11.67 -26.11
N ALA A 179 -9.86 11.96 -25.28
CA ALA A 179 -8.57 11.28 -25.36
C ALA A 179 -8.65 9.83 -24.85
N GLY A 180 -9.62 9.52 -23.97
CA GLY A 180 -9.71 8.23 -23.29
C GLY A 180 -8.71 8.13 -22.14
N MET A 181 -8.49 9.20 -21.38
CA MET A 181 -7.55 9.19 -20.26
C MET A 181 -8.17 9.67 -18.95
N ILE A 182 -7.73 9.07 -17.85
CA ILE A 182 -8.10 9.46 -16.48
C ILE A 182 -6.83 9.44 -15.63
N GLU A 183 -6.62 10.51 -14.86
CA GLU A 183 -5.56 10.61 -13.86
C GLU A 183 -6.18 10.73 -12.47
N ALA A 184 -5.62 10.01 -11.51
CA ALA A 184 -6.05 10.02 -10.13
C ALA A 184 -4.89 9.78 -9.17
N THR A 185 -5.07 10.08 -7.89
CA THR A 185 -4.15 9.72 -6.82
C THR A 185 -4.81 8.70 -5.89
N ALA A 186 -4.20 7.53 -5.76
CA ALA A 186 -4.58 6.50 -4.81
C ALA A 186 -3.77 6.64 -3.51
N ARG A 187 -4.37 6.26 -2.38
CA ARG A 187 -3.72 6.33 -1.05
C ARG A 187 -3.71 4.98 -0.37
N THR A 188 -2.59 4.63 0.25
CA THR A 188 -2.52 3.42 1.07
C THR A 188 -3.31 3.55 2.38
N PRO A 189 -3.95 2.48 2.86
CA PRO A 189 -4.93 2.54 3.95
C PRO A 189 -4.32 2.59 5.35
N ILE A 190 -3.01 2.74 5.53
CA ILE A 190 -2.40 2.88 6.88
C ILE A 190 -1.61 4.18 6.98
N PHE A 191 -0.64 4.37 6.09
CA PHE A 191 0.24 5.53 6.08
C PHE A 191 -0.15 6.58 5.04
N GLY A 192 -1.19 6.36 4.23
CA GLY A 192 -1.63 7.35 3.26
C GLY A 192 -0.57 7.68 2.19
N PHE A 193 0.39 6.78 1.95
CA PHE A 193 1.32 6.89 0.81
C PHE A 193 0.52 7.15 -0.46
N ARG A 194 0.90 8.20 -1.18
CA ARG A 194 0.26 8.62 -2.42
C ARG A 194 0.94 7.92 -3.60
N ASP A 195 0.13 7.27 -4.42
CA ASP A 195 0.52 6.71 -5.70
C ASP A 195 -0.34 7.34 -6.78
N ASP A 196 0.26 7.92 -7.80
CA ASP A 196 -0.49 8.50 -8.91
C ASP A 196 -0.75 7.43 -9.96
N VAL A 197 -1.98 7.43 -10.46
CA VAL A 197 -2.50 6.47 -11.41
C VAL A 197 -2.90 7.22 -12.68
N VAL A 198 -2.51 6.68 -13.82
CA VAL A 198 -3.05 7.08 -15.12
C VAL A 198 -3.60 5.86 -15.84
N ILE A 199 -4.80 6.00 -16.39
CA ILE A 199 -5.49 4.97 -17.15
C ILE A 199 -5.69 5.50 -18.56
N ARG A 200 -5.29 4.72 -19.56
CA ARG A 200 -5.36 5.05 -20.98
C ARG A 200 -6.24 4.02 -21.70
N ILE A 201 -7.23 4.50 -22.43
CA ILE A 201 -8.22 3.71 -23.16
C ILE A 201 -8.03 4.00 -24.65
N LEU A 202 -7.61 2.99 -25.41
CA LEU A 202 -7.28 3.08 -26.83
C LEU A 202 -8.21 2.20 -27.65
N GLN A 203 -8.79 2.75 -28.71
CA GLN A 203 -9.39 1.94 -29.77
C GLN A 203 -8.24 1.37 -30.61
N VAL A 204 -8.08 0.05 -30.63
CA VAL A 204 -7.00 -0.62 -31.37
C VAL A 204 -7.50 -1.14 -32.72
N ASP A 205 -8.77 -1.54 -32.78
CA ASP A 205 -9.50 -1.96 -33.97
C ASP A 205 -10.99 -1.65 -33.79
N ASN A 206 -11.85 -1.77 -34.80
CA ASN A 206 -13.28 -1.39 -34.74
C ASN A 206 -14.02 -2.01 -33.54
N ASP A 207 -13.75 -3.28 -33.24
CA ASP A 207 -14.39 -4.02 -32.13
C ASP A 207 -13.36 -4.42 -31.06
N LYS A 208 -12.33 -3.59 -30.85
CA LYS A 208 -11.29 -3.89 -29.86
C LYS A 208 -10.75 -2.63 -29.19
N VAL A 209 -11.10 -2.47 -27.92
CA VAL A 209 -10.54 -1.46 -27.02
C VAL A 209 -9.50 -2.09 -26.10
N ARG A 210 -8.36 -1.42 -25.95
CA ARG A 210 -7.30 -1.75 -24.99
C ARG A 210 -7.30 -0.74 -23.85
N ILE A 211 -7.21 -1.23 -22.63
CA ILE A 211 -7.08 -0.41 -21.42
C ILE A 211 -5.71 -0.69 -20.80
N ASP A 212 -4.90 0.35 -20.73
CA ASP A 212 -3.61 0.35 -20.04
C ASP A 212 -3.71 1.16 -18.75
N MET A 213 -2.93 0.78 -17.75
CA MET A 213 -2.81 1.52 -16.49
C MET A 213 -1.34 1.59 -16.07
N ARG A 214 -0.97 2.75 -15.53
CA ARG A 214 0.31 2.96 -14.84
C ARG A 214 0.05 3.49 -13.45
N SER A 215 0.81 3.01 -12.47
CA SER A 215 0.71 3.40 -11.07
C SER A 215 2.12 3.68 -10.55
N CYS A 216 2.36 4.91 -10.08
CA CYS A 216 3.68 5.44 -9.74
C CYS A 216 3.66 6.08 -8.35
N SER A 217 4.48 5.58 -7.43
CA SER A 217 4.57 6.11 -6.06
C SER A 217 5.28 7.45 -6.01
N ARG A 218 4.74 8.38 -5.22
CA ARG A 218 5.35 9.71 -5.01
C ARG A 218 6.60 9.67 -4.16
N VAL A 219 6.76 8.68 -3.29
CA VAL A 219 7.87 8.59 -2.34
C VAL A 219 8.37 7.16 -2.21
N GLY A 220 9.63 7.01 -1.79
CA GLY A 220 10.27 5.71 -1.58
C GLY A 220 10.90 5.14 -2.85
N ARG A 221 11.93 4.31 -2.68
CA ARG A 221 12.66 3.65 -3.78
C ARG A 221 11.92 2.43 -4.34
N GLY A 222 11.05 1.85 -3.54
CA GLY A 222 10.20 0.72 -3.90
C GLY A 222 8.85 0.87 -3.22
N ASP A 223 7.86 0.15 -3.72
CA ASP A 223 6.47 0.24 -3.28
C ASP A 223 5.98 -1.03 -2.55
N TYR A 224 6.87 -2.00 -2.33
CA TYR A 224 6.53 -3.31 -1.78
C TYR A 224 5.40 -4.02 -2.55
N GLY A 225 5.35 -3.87 -3.88
CA GLY A 225 4.38 -4.52 -4.77
C GLY A 225 2.99 -3.88 -4.76
N VAL A 226 2.82 -2.74 -4.08
CA VAL A 226 1.54 -2.05 -3.95
C VAL A 226 0.99 -1.59 -5.30
N ASN A 227 1.83 -1.06 -6.21
CA ASN A 227 1.40 -0.63 -7.55
C ASN A 227 1.00 -1.80 -8.44
N ALA A 228 1.75 -2.91 -8.40
CA ALA A 228 1.38 -4.12 -9.11
C ALA A 228 0.03 -4.67 -8.63
N GLN A 229 -0.15 -4.83 -7.31
CA GLN A 229 -1.40 -5.29 -6.71
C GLN A 229 -2.59 -4.36 -7.07
N ARG A 230 -2.37 -3.05 -7.10
CA ARG A 230 -3.40 -2.08 -7.47
C ARG A 230 -3.83 -2.24 -8.91
N ILE A 231 -2.88 -2.36 -9.83
CA ILE A 231 -3.18 -2.54 -11.26
C ILE A 231 -3.91 -3.85 -11.48
N GLU A 232 -3.40 -4.96 -10.95
CA GLU A 232 -4.02 -6.28 -11.10
C GLU A 232 -5.45 -6.28 -10.57
N SER A 233 -5.66 -5.82 -9.33
CA SER A 233 -7.02 -5.75 -8.76
C SER A 233 -7.95 -4.83 -9.55
N PHE A 234 -7.45 -3.69 -10.05
CA PHE A 234 -8.27 -2.76 -10.84
C PHE A 234 -8.67 -3.41 -12.17
N MET A 235 -7.74 -4.05 -12.86
CA MET A 235 -8.01 -4.72 -14.13
C MET A 235 -8.97 -5.91 -13.97
N THR A 236 -8.87 -6.67 -12.87
CA THR A 236 -9.82 -7.74 -12.55
C THR A 236 -11.24 -7.21 -12.33
N ASP A 237 -11.39 -6.15 -11.54
CA ASP A 237 -12.70 -5.54 -11.29
C ASP A 237 -13.28 -4.93 -12.57
N LEU A 238 -12.44 -4.29 -13.39
CA LEU A 238 -12.83 -3.73 -14.67
C LEU A 238 -13.35 -4.81 -15.62
N ASN A 239 -12.62 -5.92 -15.79
CA ASN A 239 -13.07 -7.06 -16.58
C ASN A 239 -14.43 -7.57 -16.11
N THR A 240 -14.59 -7.75 -14.80
CA THR A 240 -15.85 -8.23 -14.21
C THR A 240 -17.02 -7.29 -14.50
N ARG A 241 -16.81 -5.97 -14.48
CA ARG A 241 -17.85 -4.98 -14.80
C ARG A 241 -18.21 -4.97 -16.28
N LEU A 242 -17.22 -5.07 -17.17
CA LEU A 242 -17.43 -5.11 -18.62
C LEU A 242 -18.14 -6.41 -19.04
N GLU A 243 -17.81 -7.55 -18.44
CA GLU A 243 -18.54 -8.80 -18.67
C GLU A 243 -20.00 -8.70 -18.23
N ARG A 244 -20.28 -8.03 -17.11
CA ARG A 244 -21.67 -7.81 -16.65
C ARG A 244 -22.46 -6.85 -17.54
N SER A 245 -21.82 -5.85 -18.16
CA SER A 245 -22.51 -4.93 -19.08
C SER A 245 -22.92 -5.61 -20.39
N THR A 246 -22.16 -6.61 -20.84
CA THR A 246 -22.49 -7.39 -22.05
C THR A 246 -23.62 -8.40 -21.86
N MET A 247 -23.92 -8.85 -20.63
CA MET A 247 -25.03 -9.77 -20.39
C MET A 247 -26.38 -9.04 -20.51
N PRO A 248 -27.40 -9.64 -21.15
CA PRO A 248 -28.75 -9.07 -21.16
C PRO A 248 -29.21 -8.83 -19.73
N LYS A 249 -29.70 -7.62 -19.43
CA LYS A 249 -30.40 -7.36 -18.16
C LYS A 249 -31.57 -8.35 -18.09
N VAL A 250 -31.42 -9.40 -17.30
CA VAL A 250 -32.54 -10.30 -16.97
C VAL A 250 -33.49 -9.44 -16.15
N ASN A 251 -34.49 -8.87 -16.82
CA ASN A 251 -35.63 -8.23 -16.16
C ASN A 251 -36.20 -9.28 -15.22
N THR A 252 -35.95 -9.12 -13.92
CA THR A 252 -36.63 -9.89 -12.90
C THR A 252 -38.07 -9.37 -12.90
N VAL A 253 -38.90 -10.00 -13.71
CA VAL A 253 -40.34 -9.80 -13.69
C VAL A 253 -40.87 -10.52 -12.45
N ARG A 254 -41.11 -9.72 -11.40
CA ARG A 254 -42.02 -9.89 -10.24
C ARG A 254 -41.37 -9.61 -8.90
#